data_AF-A0A2A4IXT0-F1
#
_entry.id   AF-A0A2A4IXT0-F1
#
_cell.length_a   1.000
_cell.length_b   1.000
_cell.length_c   1.000
_cell.angle_alpha   90.00
_cell.angle_beta   90.00
_cell.angle_gamma   90.00
#
_symmetry.space_group_name_H-M   'P 1'
#
loop_
_entity.id
_entity.type
_entity.pdbx_description
1 polymer ?
#
loop_
_entity_poly.entity_id
_entity_poly.type
_entity_poly.pdbx_seq_one_letter_code
_entity_poly.pdbx_strand_id
1 'polypeptide(L)'
;MAASDSGTDESLYPIAVLIDELKNEDVQLRLNSIKKLSTIALALGVERTRSELIPFLTETIYDEDEVLLALAEQLGNFINLVGGGEFAHCLLPPLESLATVEETVVRDKAVASLR
;
A
#
# COMPACT_ATOMS: atom_id res chain seq x y z
N MET A 1 38.64 4.96 -15.46
CA MET A 1 37.97 3.63 -15.45
C MET A 1 36.70 3.77 -14.64
N ALA A 2 35.60 3.28 -15.20
CA ALA A 2 34.26 3.06 -14.64
C ALA A 2 33.41 4.28 -14.25
N ALA A 3 32.21 4.30 -14.85
CA ALA A 3 31.16 5.29 -14.75
C ALA A 3 30.08 4.87 -13.72
N SER A 4 29.29 5.86 -13.32
CA SER A 4 27.86 5.79 -12.94
C SER A 4 27.42 4.89 -11.78
N ASP A 5 27.16 5.52 -10.62
CA ASP A 5 25.99 5.19 -9.78
C ASP A 5 25.62 6.38 -8.89
N SER A 6 24.87 7.34 -9.44
CA SER A 6 24.46 8.56 -8.69
C SER A 6 23.06 9.04 -9.09
N GLY A 7 22.19 8.14 -9.55
CA GLY A 7 20.82 8.48 -10.00
C GLY A 7 19.71 7.71 -9.28
N THR A 8 20.05 6.72 -8.47
CA THR A 8 19.12 5.80 -7.82
C THR A 8 18.76 6.22 -6.39
N ASP A 9 19.60 7.03 -5.72
CA ASP A 9 19.42 7.39 -4.30
C ASP A 9 18.50 8.62 -4.09
N GLU A 10 18.60 9.66 -4.92
CA GLU A 10 17.74 10.86 -4.83
C GLU A 10 16.25 10.57 -5.11
N SER A 11 15.96 9.52 -5.87
CA SER A 11 14.59 9.08 -6.16
C SER A 11 13.93 8.35 -4.97
N LEU A 12 14.75 7.81 -4.05
CA LEU A 12 14.30 7.02 -2.91
C LEU A 12 13.99 7.87 -1.68
N TYR A 13 14.58 9.07 -1.57
CA TYR A 13 14.37 9.96 -0.42
C TYR A 13 12.89 10.37 -0.22
N PRO A 14 12.14 10.77 -1.27
CA PRO A 14 10.71 11.07 -1.13
C PRO A 14 9.88 9.85 -0.73
N ILE A 15 10.33 8.65 -1.10
CA ILE A 15 9.64 7.40 -0.79
C ILE A 15 9.88 7.00 0.66
N ALA A 16 11.11 7.17 1.15
CA ALA A 16 11.43 6.95 2.55
C ALA A 16 10.56 7.85 3.46
N VAL A 17 10.41 9.12 3.09
CA VAL A 17 9.50 10.05 3.80
C VAL A 17 8.06 9.56 3.75
N LEU A 18 7.55 9.13 2.59
CA LEU A 18 6.18 8.61 2.48
C LEU A 18 5.95 7.34 3.31
N ILE A 19 6.95 6.46 3.39
CA ILE A 19 6.91 5.24 4.20
C ILE A 19 6.95 5.59 5.70
N ASP A 20 7.77 6.56 6.10
CA ASP A 20 7.80 7.06 7.48
C ASP A 20 6.48 7.76 7.85
N GLU A 21 5.87 8.48 6.90
CA GLU A 21 4.54 9.08 7.06
C GLU A 21 3.43 8.02 7.25
N LEU A 22 3.54 6.84 6.62
CA LEU A 22 2.62 5.72 6.87
C LEU A 22 2.70 5.19 8.31
N LYS A 23 3.86 5.34 8.96
CA LYS A 23 4.08 4.95 10.37
C LYS A 23 3.87 6.10 11.34
N ASN A 24 3.46 7.26 10.85
CA ASN A 24 3.30 8.45 11.68
C ASN A 24 2.04 8.34 12.54
N GLU A 25 2.04 9.01 13.69
CA GLU A 25 0.89 9.05 14.62
C GLU A 25 -0.26 9.90 14.06
N ASP A 26 0.04 10.82 13.14
CA ASP A 26 -0.95 11.67 12.48
C ASP A 26 -1.72 10.92 11.38
N VAL A 27 -3.03 10.78 11.59
CA VAL A 27 -3.98 10.14 10.66
C VAL A 27 -3.93 10.81 9.27
N GLN A 28 -3.78 12.13 9.21
CA GLN A 28 -3.77 12.86 7.94
C GLN A 28 -2.51 12.55 7.12
N LEU A 29 -1.36 12.38 7.78
CA LEU A 29 -0.12 11.98 7.11
C LEU A 29 -0.23 10.55 6.59
N ARG A 30 -0.72 9.62 7.42
CA ARG A 30 -0.96 8.23 6.99
C ARG A 30 -1.90 8.17 5.78
N LEU A 31 -3.02 8.89 5.83
CA LEU A 31 -4.00 8.93 4.76
C LEU A 31 -3.45 9.53 3.46
N ASN A 32 -2.62 10.59 3.56
CA ASN A 32 -1.93 11.16 2.41
C ASN A 32 -0.94 10.17 1.78
N SER A 33 -0.22 9.40 2.61
CA SER A 33 0.70 8.39 2.12
C SER A 33 -0.02 7.18 1.51
N ILE A 34 -1.16 6.76 2.07
CA ILE A 34 -2.00 5.73 1.47
C ILE A 34 -2.48 6.16 0.09
N LYS A 35 -2.95 7.41 -0.08
CA LYS A 35 -3.31 7.91 -1.42
C LYS A 35 -2.15 7.90 -2.43
N LYS A 36 -0.91 7.89 -1.93
CA LYS A 36 0.33 7.80 -2.73
C LYS A 36 0.94 6.39 -2.73
N LEU A 37 0.27 5.37 -2.17
CA LEU A 37 0.75 3.98 -2.16
C LEU A 37 1.10 3.48 -3.56
N SER A 38 0.30 3.83 -4.56
CA SER A 38 0.54 3.43 -5.94
C SER A 38 1.91 3.90 -6.46
N THR A 39 2.31 5.13 -6.12
CA THR A 39 3.63 5.67 -6.47
C THR A 39 4.75 4.97 -5.70
N ILE A 40 4.52 4.69 -4.41
CA ILE A 40 5.48 3.98 -3.55
C ILE A 40 5.75 2.58 -4.11
N ALA A 41 4.70 1.83 -4.45
CA ALA A 41 4.82 0.49 -5.02
C ALA A 41 5.47 0.47 -6.42
N LEU A 42 5.14 1.45 -7.28
CA LEU A 42 5.80 1.60 -8.58
C LEU A 42 7.32 1.79 -8.44
N ALA A 43 7.76 2.57 -7.46
CA ALA A 43 9.16 2.88 -7.29
C ALA A 43 9.94 1.84 -6.46
N LEU A 44 9.29 1.17 -5.50
CA LEU A 44 9.84 0.00 -4.81
C LEU A 44 9.98 -1.21 -5.72
N GLY A 45 9.08 -1.33 -6.70
CA GLY A 45 8.94 -2.50 -7.55
C GLY A 45 8.08 -3.60 -6.93
N VAL A 46 7.68 -4.54 -7.78
CA VAL A 46 6.73 -5.61 -7.45
C VAL A 46 7.26 -6.55 -6.34
N GLU A 47 8.57 -6.79 -6.30
CA GLU A 47 9.21 -7.71 -5.35
C GLU A 47 9.18 -7.17 -3.92
N ARG A 48 9.60 -5.92 -3.73
CA ARG A 48 9.59 -5.25 -2.42
C ARG A 48 8.18 -4.93 -1.97
N THR A 49 7.30 -4.55 -2.89
CA THR A 49 5.88 -4.35 -2.59
C THR A 49 5.28 -5.59 -1.93
N ARG A 50 5.55 -6.78 -2.46
CA ARG A 50 5.01 -8.02 -1.88
C ARG A 50 5.69 -8.45 -0.59
N SER A 51 6.99 -8.23 -0.47
CA SER A 51 7.78 -8.74 0.66
C SER A 51 7.79 -7.80 1.86
N GLU A 52 7.58 -6.50 1.66
CA GLU A 52 7.63 -5.47 2.69
C GLU A 52 6.31 -4.71 2.81
N LEU A 53 5.79 -4.20 1.69
CA LEU A 53 4.62 -3.31 1.70
C LEU A 53 3.33 -4.06 2.04
N ILE A 54 3.08 -5.23 1.44
CA ILE A 54 1.88 -6.03 1.71
C ILE A 54 1.77 -6.47 3.19
N PRO A 55 2.82 -7.06 3.81
CA PRO A 55 2.80 -7.35 5.24
C PRO A 55 2.52 -6.10 6.08
N PHE A 56 3.16 -4.99 5.75
CA PHE A 56 2.96 -3.73 6.46
C PHE A 56 1.51 -3.22 6.36
N LEU A 57 0.91 -3.26 5.17
CA LEU A 57 -0.50 -2.91 4.98
C LEU A 57 -1.45 -3.84 5.76
N THR A 58 -1.07 -5.12 5.88
CA THR A 58 -1.81 -6.10 6.67
C THR A 58 -1.74 -5.80 8.17
N GLU A 59 -0.68 -5.18 8.67
CA GLU A 59 -0.63 -4.69 10.06
C GLU A 59 -1.42 -3.39 10.25
N THR A 60 -1.57 -2.59 9.18
CA THR A 60 -2.25 -1.29 9.19
C THR A 60 -3.79 -1.42 9.05
N ILE A 61 -4.34 -2.63 8.92
CA ILE A 61 -5.79 -2.90 8.83
C ILE A 61 -6.59 -2.58 10.11
N TYR A 62 -5.91 -2.23 11.21
CA TYR A 62 -6.51 -1.87 12.50
C TYR A 62 -6.48 -0.36 12.78
N ASP A 63 -6.22 0.44 11.74
CA ASP A 63 -6.17 1.90 11.80
C ASP A 63 -7.58 2.53 11.73
N GLU A 64 -7.64 3.86 11.69
CA GLU A 64 -8.88 4.65 11.59
C GLU A 64 -9.69 4.35 10.32
N ASP A 65 -11.02 4.43 10.40
CA ASP A 65 -11.94 4.07 9.31
C ASP A 65 -11.64 4.77 7.97
N GLU A 66 -11.24 6.05 8.00
CA GLU A 66 -10.86 6.80 6.80
C GLU A 66 -9.61 6.23 6.11
N VAL A 67 -8.64 5.77 6.92
CA VAL A 67 -7.39 5.17 6.46
C VAL A 67 -7.69 3.80 5.85
N LEU A 68 -8.52 3.00 6.51
CA LEU A 68 -8.97 1.69 6.02
C LEU A 68 -9.73 1.79 4.70
N LEU A 69 -10.59 2.79 4.55
CA LEU A 69 -11.35 3.01 3.33
C LEU A 69 -10.45 3.37 2.15
N ALA A 70 -9.49 4.27 2.38
CA ALA A 70 -8.48 4.62 1.37
C ALA A 70 -7.59 3.42 1.04
N LEU A 71 -7.23 2.61 2.03
CA LEU A 71 -6.44 1.40 1.84
C LEU A 71 -7.16 0.38 0.96
N ALA A 72 -8.43 0.08 1.26
CA ALA A 72 -9.24 -0.84 0.48
C ALA A 72 -9.32 -0.41 -1.00
N GLU A 73 -9.46 0.89 -1.26
CA GLU A 73 -9.47 1.44 -2.62
C GLU A 73 -8.12 1.27 -3.34
N GLN A 74 -7.02 1.52 -2.64
CA GLN A 74 -5.69 1.35 -3.23
C GLN A 74 -5.35 -0.11 -3.50
N LEU A 75 -5.72 -1.02 -2.60
CA LEU A 75 -5.47 -2.46 -2.74
C LEU A 75 -6.11 -3.04 -4.01
N GLY A 76 -7.28 -2.54 -4.43
CA GLY A 76 -7.90 -2.95 -5.69
C GLY A 76 -7.07 -2.58 -6.94
N ASN A 77 -6.35 -1.46 -6.89
CA ASN A 77 -5.48 -1.02 -7.98
C ASN A 77 -4.06 -1.64 -7.91
N PHE A 78 -3.74 -2.31 -6.81
CA PHE A 78 -2.41 -2.87 -6.55
C PHE A 78 -2.12 -4.16 -7.30
N ILE A 79 -3.11 -4.82 -7.90
CA ILE A 79 -2.93 -6.08 -8.65
C ILE A 79 -1.84 -5.93 -9.72
N ASN A 80 -1.83 -4.82 -10.45
CA ASN A 80 -0.80 -4.54 -11.45
C ASN A 80 0.57 -4.20 -10.82
N LEU A 81 0.57 -3.64 -9.61
CA LEU A 81 1.74 -3.19 -8.87
C LEU A 81 2.43 -4.30 -8.06
N VAL A 82 1.75 -5.43 -7.83
CA VAL A 82 2.34 -6.63 -7.23
C VAL A 82 2.90 -7.61 -8.28
N GLY A 83 2.84 -7.26 -9.56
CA GLY A 83 3.31 -8.13 -10.65
C GLY A 83 2.21 -8.93 -11.33
N GLY A 84 0.96 -8.46 -11.26
CA GLY A 84 -0.16 -8.99 -12.01
C GLY A 84 -0.99 -10.04 -11.25
N GLY A 85 -1.96 -10.63 -11.96
CA GLY A 85 -2.93 -11.57 -11.40
C GLY A 85 -2.31 -12.81 -10.74
N GLU A 86 -1.11 -13.22 -11.15
CA GLU A 86 -0.38 -14.34 -10.51
C GLU A 86 -0.06 -14.06 -9.03
N PHE A 87 0.10 -12.78 -8.67
CA PHE A 87 0.43 -12.34 -7.32
C PHE A 87 -0.70 -11.63 -6.59
N ALA A 88 -1.89 -11.57 -7.19
CA ALA A 88 -3.09 -11.03 -6.55
C ALA A 88 -3.45 -11.76 -5.25
N HIS A 89 -3.06 -13.04 -5.11
CA HIS A 89 -3.27 -13.81 -3.88
C HIS A 89 -2.63 -13.17 -2.64
N CYS A 90 -1.58 -12.35 -2.80
CA CYS A 90 -0.95 -11.63 -1.69
C CYS A 90 -1.83 -10.50 -1.15
N LEU A 91 -2.77 -9.98 -1.94
CA LEU A 91 -3.70 -8.91 -1.56
C LEU A 91 -4.95 -9.47 -0.86
N LEU A 92 -5.20 -10.78 -0.96
CA LEU A 92 -6.37 -11.41 -0.35
C LEU A 92 -6.38 -11.29 1.19
N PRO A 93 -5.28 -11.56 1.93
CA PRO A 93 -5.30 -11.43 3.39
C PRO A 93 -5.69 -10.04 3.88
N PRO A 94 -5.09 -8.91 3.41
CA PRO A 94 -5.50 -7.60 3.88
C PRO A 94 -6.92 -7.23 3.43
N LEU A 95 -7.36 -7.64 2.23
CA LEU A 95 -8.73 -7.40 1.76
C LEU A 95 -9.77 -8.22 2.54
N GLU A 96 -9.45 -9.46 2.91
CA GLU A 96 -10.30 -10.30 3.75
C GLU A 96 -10.45 -9.67 5.14
N SER A 97 -9.35 -9.20 5.74
CA SER A 97 -9.42 -8.47 7.00
C SER A 97 -10.26 -7.21 6.90
N LEU A 98 -10.06 -6.38 5.86
CA LEU A 98 -10.87 -5.17 5.62
C LEU A 98 -12.36 -5.50 5.40
N ALA A 99 -12.67 -6.65 4.77
CA ALA A 99 -14.03 -7.13 4.59
C ALA A 99 -14.68 -7.65 5.89
N THR A 100 -13.91 -7.85 6.96
CA THR A 100 -14.42 -8.24 8.29
C THR A 100 -14.55 -7.08 9.28
N VAL A 101 -14.16 -5.86 8.90
CA VAL A 101 -14.25 -4.66 9.75
C VAL A 101 -15.70 -4.29 10.04
N GLU A 102 -15.96 -3.69 11.21
CA GLU A 102 -17.31 -3.27 11.62
C GLU A 102 -17.90 -2.22 10.66
N GLU A 103 -17.06 -1.31 10.16
CA GLU A 103 -17.44 -0.25 9.25
C GLU A 103 -17.93 -0.80 7.90
N THR A 104 -19.22 -0.56 7.65
CA THR A 104 -19.93 -0.98 6.45
C THR A 104 -19.29 -0.44 5.16
N VAL A 105 -18.85 0.82 5.17
CA VAL A 105 -18.29 1.45 3.97
C VAL A 105 -16.93 0.85 3.59
N VAL A 106 -16.13 0.47 4.59
CA VAL A 106 -14.83 -0.21 4.38
C VAL A 106 -15.07 -1.61 3.82
N ARG A 107 -16.03 -2.36 4.37
CA ARG A 107 -16.36 -3.70 3.87
C ARG A 107 -16.83 -3.67 2.42
N ASP A 108 -17.77 -2.80 2.09
CA ASP A 108 -18.29 -2.69 0.72
C ASP A 108 -17.17 -2.33 -0.27
N LYS A 109 -16.23 -1.48 0.16
CA LYS A 109 -15.06 -1.12 -0.65
C LYS A 109 -14.08 -2.28 -0.81
N ALA A 110 -13.79 -3.03 0.26
CA ALA A 110 -12.94 -4.22 0.20
C ALA A 110 -13.54 -5.27 -0.75
N VAL A 111 -14.85 -5.51 -0.67
CA VAL A 111 -15.56 -6.41 -1.59
C VAL A 111 -15.53 -5.88 -3.02
N ALA A 112 -15.68 -4.56 -3.23
CA ALA A 112 -15.56 -3.97 -4.56
C ALA A 112 -14.15 -4.15 -5.15
N SER A 113 -13.11 -4.07 -4.33
CA SER A 113 -11.71 -4.29 -4.72
C SER A 113 -11.37 -5.76 -5.00
N LEU A 114 -12.20 -6.70 -4.55
CA LEU A 114 -12.08 -8.13 -4.85
C LEU A 114 -12.72 -8.53 -6.20
N ARG A 115 -13.48 -7.63 -6.85
CA ARG A 115 -14.19 -7.90 -8.11
C ARG A 115 -13.32 -7.60 -9.33
#